data_AF-A0A9P8F581-F1
#
_entry.id   AF-A0A9P8F581-F1
#
_cell.length_a   1.000
_cell.length_b   1.000
_cell.length_c   1.000
_cell.angle_alpha   90.00
_cell.angle_beta   90.00
_cell.angle_gamma   90.00
#
_symmetry.space_group_name_H-M   'P 1'
#
loop_
_entity.id
_entity.type
_entity.pdbx_description
1 polymer ?
#
loop_
_entity_poly.entity_id
_entity_poly.type
_entity_poly.pdbx_seq_one_letter_code
_entity_poly.pdbx_strand_id
1 'polypeptide(L)'
;MRLNLSRGALRREAFEKLAVLSAQAPPSHAAHQDIPRLCSLYKTSASSDGSVKGPIGLRELEVLIALCRASSSIDSLEHAERLLQQITPYLTEAQTQTFRPSPFLRHVHPSPWEVLVQEVASAMLNIGLRIPSLRPQVVTTITNTIDTYVHQGQSIDRLNASEDSALDLDNASKTITFSVSLLGLLSALAQRPQVLTVQERATVTRKLRTLYSEKFMIAVEGTLSSLRNSHGIHFKEWKRLLKVYASMGRPLGAMLLQHAFTNYLAALATAMVMPLDFPQGGQVLDYLLQQTPQNLLVQDNGVDESSLEDLTELLTEIVALLDADADYLQVSSAWQQQLAFSTKASCLVSFLCCSLVNESIADADVIMGWLEGVLTDPVQLADDRLASVTLKSMAVLAKTSKAFASNLARSLPRFIVQGRMTSDTVVIAANCLADVLQLLPQDLIISTLYSLGNVLSTGPSTNRANTSLFIDGNGTANGTVNGSLSSYTQQPTESSISLVAND
;
A
#
# COMPACT_ATOMS: atom_id res chain seq x y z
N MET A 1 26.88 5.90 25.03
CA MET A 1 26.06 7.12 24.93
C MET A 1 24.62 6.73 25.30
N ARG A 2 24.23 6.91 26.57
CA ARG A 2 23.00 6.34 27.17
C ARG A 2 21.98 7.45 27.45
N LEU A 3 20.73 7.18 27.06
CA LEU A 3 19.47 7.51 27.75
C LEU A 3 19.07 8.98 27.88
N ASN A 4 18.46 9.52 26.81
CA ASN A 4 17.28 10.39 26.94
C ASN A 4 16.02 9.63 26.50
N LEU A 5 15.82 8.41 27.02
CA LEU A 5 14.53 7.72 26.86
C LEU A 5 13.56 8.30 27.89
N SER A 6 12.45 8.86 27.40
CA SER A 6 11.35 9.31 28.26
C SER A 6 10.92 8.18 29.20
N ARG A 7 10.55 8.49 30.45
CA ARG A 7 10.10 7.48 31.43
C ARG A 7 8.96 6.57 30.90
N GLY A 8 8.18 7.04 29.93
CA GLY A 8 7.16 6.23 29.24
C GLY A 8 7.77 5.17 28.30
N ALA A 9 8.83 5.50 27.57
CA ALA A 9 9.51 4.57 26.67
C ALA A 9 10.14 3.38 27.43
N LEU A 10 10.82 3.65 28.55
CA LEU A 10 11.40 2.61 29.40
C LEU A 10 10.34 1.68 30.00
N ARG A 11 9.18 2.21 30.38
CA ARG A 11 8.07 1.40 30.91
C ARG A 11 7.48 0.50 29.84
N ARG A 12 7.24 1.03 28.64
CA ARG A 12 6.73 0.26 27.51
C ARG A 12 7.67 -0.90 27.16
N GLU A 13 8.97 -0.62 27.06
CA GLU A 13 9.99 -1.63 26.77
C GLU A 13 10.07 -2.69 27.88
N ALA A 14 9.89 -2.29 29.15
CA ALA A 14 9.84 -3.23 30.27
C ALA A 14 8.62 -4.17 30.20
N PHE A 15 7.43 -3.64 29.92
CA PHE A 15 6.24 -4.49 29.75
C PHE A 15 6.35 -5.42 28.55
N GLU A 16 6.91 -4.96 27.44
CA GLU A 16 7.16 -5.77 26.25
C GLU A 16 8.13 -6.92 26.55
N LYS A 17 9.26 -6.64 27.20
CA LYS A 17 10.22 -7.69 27.61
C LYS A 17 9.60 -8.68 28.58
N LEU A 18 8.81 -8.21 29.56
CA LEU A 18 8.12 -9.10 30.49
C LEU A 18 7.12 -10.01 29.76
N ALA A 19 6.29 -9.45 28.88
CA ALA A 19 5.30 -10.23 28.14
C ALA A 19 5.96 -11.31 27.25
N VAL A 20 7.03 -10.96 26.55
CA VAL A 20 7.79 -11.91 25.70
C VAL A 20 8.44 -13.01 26.54
N LEU A 21 9.11 -12.66 27.64
CA LEU A 21 9.75 -13.64 28.52
C LEU A 21 8.72 -14.57 29.17
N SER A 22 7.55 -14.05 29.54
CA SER A 22 6.46 -14.85 30.09
C SER A 22 5.82 -15.77 29.05
N ALA A 23 5.73 -15.36 27.79
CA ALA A 23 5.23 -16.18 26.70
C ALA A 23 6.17 -17.35 26.36
N GLN A 24 7.48 -17.14 26.49
CA GLN A 24 8.52 -18.16 26.22
C GLN A 24 8.87 -19.02 27.44
N ALA A 25 8.38 -18.66 28.64
CA ALA A 25 8.72 -19.36 29.86
C ALA A 25 8.10 -20.77 29.89
N PRO A 26 8.87 -21.81 30.26
CA PRO A 26 8.30 -23.14 30.44
C PRO A 26 7.24 -23.14 31.57
N PRO A 27 6.26 -24.05 31.53
CA PRO A 27 5.10 -24.03 32.43
C PRO A 27 5.45 -24.19 33.93
N SER A 28 6.66 -24.65 34.24
CA SER A 28 7.22 -24.78 35.59
C SER A 28 7.81 -23.48 36.15
N HIS A 29 8.00 -22.46 35.32
CA HIS A 29 8.66 -21.21 35.71
C HIS A 29 7.63 -20.19 36.21
N ALA A 30 7.93 -19.47 37.30
CA ALA A 30 7.03 -18.48 37.90
C ALA A 30 6.58 -17.38 36.89
N ALA A 31 7.41 -17.09 35.89
CA ALA A 31 7.13 -16.13 34.82
C ALA A 31 5.96 -16.53 33.91
N HIS A 32 5.61 -17.81 33.84
CA HIS A 32 4.44 -18.31 33.09
C HIS A 32 3.12 -17.82 33.72
N GLN A 33 3.12 -17.47 35.03
CA GLN A 33 1.96 -16.89 35.71
C GLN A 33 1.80 -15.39 35.45
N ASP A 34 2.76 -14.72 34.81
CA ASP A 34 2.71 -13.28 34.63
C ASP A 34 1.77 -12.85 33.49
N ILE A 35 1.56 -13.68 32.46
CA ILE A 35 0.50 -13.45 31.45
C ILE A 35 -0.88 -13.41 32.12
N PRO A 36 -1.34 -14.46 32.85
CA PRO A 36 -2.66 -14.40 33.49
C PRO A 36 -2.75 -13.28 34.54
N ARG A 37 -1.65 -12.91 35.21
CA ARG A 37 -1.63 -11.72 36.09
C ARG A 37 -1.84 -10.44 35.31
N LEU A 38 -1.13 -10.21 34.21
CA LEU A 38 -1.29 -9.04 33.34
C LEU A 38 -2.70 -8.98 32.74
N CYS A 39 -3.26 -10.13 32.33
CA CYS A 39 -4.65 -10.24 31.89
C CYS A 39 -5.64 -9.88 33.00
N SER A 40 -5.36 -10.29 34.24
CA SER A 40 -6.24 -10.03 35.39
C SER A 40 -6.23 -8.59 35.88
N LEU A 41 -5.19 -7.80 35.55
CA LEU A 41 -5.07 -6.39 35.95
C LEU A 41 -6.15 -5.52 35.32
N TYR A 42 -6.64 -5.92 34.15
CA TYR A 42 -7.67 -5.22 33.40
C TYR A 42 -8.74 -6.21 32.98
N LYS A 43 -9.38 -6.86 33.98
CA LYS A 43 -10.63 -7.57 33.73
C LYS A 43 -11.63 -6.55 33.19
N THR A 44 -12.03 -6.71 31.94
CA THR A 44 -13.28 -6.16 31.41
C THR A 44 -14.36 -6.50 32.41
N SER A 45 -14.86 -5.50 33.13
CA SER A 45 -16.03 -5.67 33.99
C SER A 45 -17.17 -6.08 33.07
N ALA A 46 -17.44 -7.38 33.00
CA ALA A 46 -18.52 -7.95 32.21
C ALA A 46 -19.86 -7.43 32.77
N SER A 47 -20.28 -6.26 32.28
CA SER A 47 -21.70 -5.99 32.06
C SER A 47 -22.20 -7.12 31.16
N SER A 48 -23.43 -7.61 31.37
CA SER A 48 -23.99 -8.81 30.71
C SER A 48 -24.06 -8.77 29.16
N ASP A 49 -23.48 -7.75 28.52
CA ASP A 49 -23.43 -7.51 27.07
C ASP A 49 -22.00 -7.50 26.48
N GLY A 50 -20.96 -7.84 27.26
CA GLY A 50 -19.59 -7.97 26.70
C GLY A 50 -18.88 -6.65 26.31
N SER A 51 -19.41 -5.51 26.76
CA SER A 51 -18.90 -4.18 26.38
C SER A 51 -17.85 -3.59 27.34
N VAL A 52 -16.76 -3.03 26.81
CA VAL A 52 -15.70 -2.30 27.52
C VAL A 52 -16.18 -0.85 27.77
N LYS A 53 -17.13 -0.67 28.69
CA LYS A 53 -17.83 0.62 28.90
C LYS A 53 -16.99 1.76 29.54
N GLY A 54 -15.66 1.76 29.43
CA GLY A 54 -14.79 2.77 30.05
C GLY A 54 -13.71 3.33 29.11
N PRO A 55 -13.27 4.59 29.30
CA PRO A 55 -12.18 5.15 28.51
C PRO A 55 -10.86 4.45 28.86
N ILE A 56 -10.13 3.99 27.84
CA ILE A 56 -8.86 3.27 28.02
C ILE A 56 -7.81 4.20 28.61
N GLY A 57 -7.15 3.73 29.68
CA GLY A 57 -6.02 4.42 30.27
C GLY A 57 -4.72 4.17 29.50
N LEU A 58 -3.74 5.08 29.58
CA LEU A 58 -2.42 4.89 28.95
C LEU A 58 -1.74 3.59 29.40
N ARG A 59 -1.81 3.25 30.68
CA ARG A 59 -1.18 2.04 31.23
C ARG A 59 -1.86 0.77 30.73
N GLU A 60 -3.17 0.81 30.53
CA GLU A 60 -3.94 -0.29 29.95
C GLU A 60 -3.53 -0.48 28.49
N LEU A 61 -3.48 0.61 27.70
CA LEU A 61 -3.01 0.58 26.32
C LEU A 61 -1.58 0.02 26.19
N GLU A 62 -0.64 0.45 27.04
CA GLU A 62 0.75 -0.04 27.01
C GLU A 62 0.85 -1.54 27.33
N VAL A 63 0.03 -2.04 28.27
CA VAL A 63 -0.01 -3.46 28.62
C VAL A 63 -0.68 -4.27 27.50
N LEU A 64 -1.78 -3.78 26.91
CA LEU A 64 -2.44 -4.43 25.78
C LEU A 64 -1.49 -4.57 24.59
N ILE A 65 -0.79 -3.49 24.20
CA ILE A 65 0.21 -3.54 23.11
C ILE A 65 1.31 -4.55 23.43
N ALA A 66 1.83 -4.56 24.67
CA ALA A 66 2.87 -5.52 25.07
C ALA A 66 2.39 -6.98 24.98
N LEU A 67 1.17 -7.28 25.42
CA LEU A 67 0.57 -8.61 25.33
C LEU A 67 0.33 -9.01 23.87
N CYS A 68 -0.17 -8.08 23.05
CA CYS A 68 -0.40 -8.30 21.62
C CYS A 68 0.89 -8.64 20.87
N ARG A 69 2.00 -7.95 21.17
CA ARG A 69 3.31 -8.25 20.56
C ARG A 69 3.90 -9.57 21.02
N ALA A 70 3.65 -9.93 22.29
CA ALA A 70 4.06 -11.22 22.81
C ALA A 70 3.26 -12.40 22.23
N SER A 71 2.12 -12.15 21.56
CA SER A 71 1.28 -13.23 21.02
C SER A 71 1.99 -14.11 20.00
N SER A 72 2.99 -13.56 19.29
CA SER A 72 3.82 -14.34 18.37
C SER A 72 4.75 -15.32 19.07
N SER A 73 4.88 -15.30 20.38
CA SER A 73 5.70 -16.23 21.17
C SER A 73 4.87 -17.18 22.06
N ILE A 74 3.54 -17.13 21.98
CA ILE A 74 2.67 -17.99 22.78
C ILE A 74 2.47 -19.34 22.08
N ASP A 75 2.89 -20.41 22.74
CA ASP A 75 2.68 -21.80 22.29
C ASP A 75 1.59 -22.53 23.09
N SER A 76 1.22 -22.01 24.25
CA SER A 76 0.21 -22.63 25.12
C SER A 76 -1.21 -22.25 24.68
N LEU A 77 -2.03 -23.26 24.40
CA LEU A 77 -3.46 -23.10 24.06
C LEU A 77 -4.21 -22.28 25.11
N GLU A 78 -4.02 -22.58 26.40
CA GLU A 78 -4.73 -21.87 27.48
C GLU A 78 -4.36 -20.37 27.55
N HIS A 79 -3.10 -20.02 27.28
CA HIS A 79 -2.65 -18.63 27.29
C HIS A 79 -3.21 -17.88 26.10
N ALA A 80 -3.27 -18.53 24.94
CA ALA A 80 -3.85 -17.98 23.74
C ALA A 80 -5.36 -17.76 23.87
N GLU A 81 -6.10 -18.72 24.46
CA GLU A 81 -7.53 -18.58 24.75
C GLU A 81 -7.82 -17.40 25.68
N ARG A 82 -7.08 -17.30 26.79
CA ARG A 82 -7.23 -16.18 27.74
C ARG A 82 -6.89 -14.84 27.11
N LEU A 83 -5.83 -14.79 26.31
CA LEU A 83 -5.45 -13.57 25.59
C LEU A 83 -6.52 -13.19 24.57
N LEU A 84 -7.03 -14.16 23.79
CA LEU A 84 -8.08 -13.93 22.79
C LEU A 84 -9.36 -13.40 23.43
N GLN A 85 -9.79 -13.96 24.56
CA GLN A 85 -10.95 -13.47 25.32
C GLN A 85 -10.75 -12.03 25.83
N GLN A 86 -9.53 -11.66 26.19
CA GLN A 86 -9.23 -10.31 26.66
C GLN A 86 -9.19 -9.28 25.53
N ILE A 87 -8.60 -9.62 24.38
CA ILE A 87 -8.37 -8.66 23.29
C ILE A 87 -9.59 -8.50 22.36
N THR A 88 -10.45 -9.51 22.29
CA THR A 88 -11.64 -9.51 21.40
C THR A 88 -12.54 -8.28 21.62
N PRO A 89 -12.94 -7.91 22.86
CA PRO A 89 -13.79 -6.73 23.10
C PRO A 89 -13.17 -5.42 22.59
N TYR A 90 -11.85 -5.28 22.72
CA TYR A 90 -11.14 -4.08 22.26
C TYR A 90 -11.18 -3.93 20.74
N LEU A 91 -11.17 -5.04 19.98
CA LEU A 91 -11.28 -4.98 18.52
C LEU A 91 -12.71 -4.59 18.10
N THR A 92 -13.73 -5.18 18.73
CA THR A 92 -15.13 -4.96 18.37
C THR A 92 -15.60 -3.53 18.69
N GLU A 93 -14.99 -2.87 19.67
CA GLU A 93 -15.38 -1.53 20.13
C GLU A 93 -14.39 -0.43 19.73
N ALA A 94 -13.29 -0.76 19.04
CA ALA A 94 -12.19 0.17 18.78
C ALA A 94 -12.60 1.47 18.09
N GLN A 95 -13.58 1.40 17.20
CA GLN A 95 -14.10 2.52 16.41
C GLN A 95 -14.97 3.48 17.24
N THR A 96 -15.45 3.05 18.41
CA THR A 96 -16.20 3.88 19.38
C THR A 96 -15.40 4.16 20.65
N GLN A 97 -14.20 3.60 20.75
CA GLN A 97 -13.41 3.63 21.96
C GLN A 97 -12.86 5.05 22.24
N THR A 98 -13.01 5.49 23.48
CA THR A 98 -12.42 6.76 23.95
C THR A 98 -11.21 6.49 24.83
N PHE A 99 -10.27 7.43 24.84
CA PHE A 99 -9.07 7.37 25.69
C PHE A 99 -9.17 8.39 26.82
N ARG A 100 -8.69 8.00 28.01
CA ARG A 100 -8.59 8.94 29.13
C ARG A 100 -7.55 10.02 28.81
N PRO A 101 -7.88 11.32 28.93
CA PRO A 101 -6.95 12.39 28.59
C PRO A 101 -5.63 12.24 29.32
N SER A 102 -4.53 12.19 28.57
CA SER A 102 -3.18 12.08 29.11
C SER A 102 -2.18 12.77 28.20
N PRO A 103 -1.22 13.56 28.75
CA PRO A 103 -0.21 14.22 27.94
C PRO A 103 0.70 13.22 27.20
N PHE A 104 0.80 11.99 27.71
CA PHE A 104 1.66 10.95 27.16
C PHE A 104 1.04 10.17 26.00
N LEU A 105 -0.28 10.25 25.78
CA LEU A 105 -0.92 9.66 24.59
C LEU A 105 -0.39 10.29 23.30
N ARG A 106 0.17 11.50 23.39
CA ARG A 106 0.83 12.20 22.28
C ARG A 106 2.08 11.49 21.76
N HIS A 107 2.66 10.59 22.55
CA HIS A 107 3.83 9.80 22.19
C HIS A 107 3.46 8.44 21.57
N VAL A 108 2.17 8.16 21.36
CA VAL A 108 1.70 6.99 20.60
C VAL A 108 1.49 7.45 19.16
N HIS A 109 2.33 6.93 18.26
CA HIS A 109 2.36 7.30 16.85
C HIS A 109 1.97 6.09 15.98
N PRO A 110 1.23 6.27 14.87
CA PRO A 110 0.69 7.55 14.36
C PRO A 110 -0.50 8.08 15.17
N SER A 111 -1.30 7.19 15.75
CA SER A 111 -2.42 7.49 16.64
C SER A 111 -2.67 6.35 17.62
N PRO A 112 -3.31 6.59 18.78
CA PRO A 112 -3.60 5.51 19.72
C PRO A 112 -4.67 4.54 19.19
N TRP A 113 -5.59 4.99 18.33
CA TRP A 113 -6.61 4.14 17.71
C TRP A 113 -6.03 3.21 16.64
N GLU A 114 -5.21 3.73 15.71
CA GLU A 114 -4.57 2.91 14.66
C GLU A 114 -3.68 1.85 15.31
N VAL A 115 -2.86 2.24 16.28
CA VAL A 115 -1.95 1.31 16.98
C VAL A 115 -2.72 0.25 17.77
N LEU A 116 -3.80 0.62 18.47
CA LEU A 116 -4.62 -0.34 19.22
C LEU A 116 -5.22 -1.39 18.28
N VAL A 117 -5.88 -0.96 17.21
CA VAL A 117 -6.53 -1.88 16.26
C VAL A 117 -5.50 -2.74 15.56
N GLN A 118 -4.40 -2.14 15.09
CA GLN A 118 -3.35 -2.86 14.39
C GLN A 118 -2.74 -3.96 15.27
N GLU A 119 -2.33 -3.62 16.49
CA GLU A 119 -1.67 -4.58 17.39
C GLU A 119 -2.64 -5.68 17.85
N VAL A 120 -3.91 -5.33 18.16
CA VAL A 120 -4.94 -6.31 18.54
C VAL A 120 -5.28 -7.24 17.39
N ALA A 121 -5.57 -6.70 16.19
CA ALA A 121 -5.89 -7.52 15.03
C ALA A 121 -4.70 -8.39 14.62
N SER A 122 -3.48 -7.84 14.61
CA SER A 122 -2.27 -8.62 14.37
C SER A 122 -2.09 -9.72 15.41
N ALA A 123 -2.34 -9.45 16.69
CA ALA A 123 -2.24 -10.48 17.72
C ALA A 123 -3.24 -11.62 17.52
N MET A 124 -4.48 -11.31 17.16
CA MET A 124 -5.51 -12.30 16.84
C MET A 124 -5.15 -13.14 15.62
N LEU A 125 -4.68 -12.49 14.54
CA LEU A 125 -4.21 -13.16 13.33
C LEU A 125 -3.03 -14.10 13.63
N ASN A 126 -2.09 -13.68 14.47
CA ASN A 126 -0.98 -14.53 14.94
C ASN A 126 -1.47 -15.81 15.64
N ILE A 127 -2.40 -15.65 16.58
CA ILE A 127 -2.99 -16.76 17.32
C ILE A 127 -3.69 -17.71 16.36
N GLY A 128 -4.47 -17.17 15.41
CA GLY A 128 -5.16 -17.96 14.39
C GLY A 128 -4.23 -18.75 13.45
N LEU A 129 -3.03 -18.24 13.16
CA LEU A 129 -2.01 -18.99 12.39
C LEU A 129 -1.34 -20.09 13.21
N ARG A 130 -0.94 -19.79 14.46
CA ARG A 130 -0.16 -20.72 15.28
C ARG A 130 -1.02 -21.84 15.88
N ILE A 131 -2.28 -21.55 16.21
CA ILE A 131 -3.17 -22.46 16.94
C ILE A 131 -4.43 -22.68 16.10
N PRO A 132 -4.46 -23.74 15.26
CA PRO A 132 -5.55 -23.99 14.32
C PRO A 132 -6.94 -24.14 14.97
N SER A 133 -7.01 -24.63 16.21
CA SER A 133 -8.27 -24.77 16.95
C SER A 133 -8.95 -23.42 17.25
N LEU A 134 -8.19 -22.34 17.37
CA LEU A 134 -8.71 -20.98 17.63
C LEU A 134 -8.99 -20.18 16.35
N ARG A 135 -8.54 -20.68 15.18
CA ARG A 135 -8.77 -20.03 13.87
C ARG A 135 -10.24 -19.68 13.63
N PRO A 136 -11.23 -20.58 13.83
CA PRO A 136 -12.62 -20.26 13.56
C PRO A 136 -13.13 -19.07 14.39
N GLN A 137 -12.77 -19.02 15.69
CA GLN A 137 -13.15 -17.91 16.57
C GLN A 137 -12.54 -16.58 16.13
N VAL A 138 -11.26 -16.59 15.72
CA VAL A 138 -10.57 -15.40 15.20
C VAL A 138 -11.25 -14.90 13.92
N VAL A 139 -11.51 -15.79 12.97
CA VAL A 139 -12.14 -15.43 11.68
C VAL A 139 -13.54 -14.87 11.88
N THR A 140 -14.37 -15.51 12.72
CA THR A 140 -15.71 -15.00 13.04
C THR A 140 -15.64 -13.61 13.67
N THR A 141 -14.72 -13.39 14.61
CA THR A 141 -14.56 -12.09 15.26
C THR A 141 -14.14 -11.00 14.28
N ILE A 142 -13.17 -11.29 13.40
CA ILE A 142 -12.71 -10.35 12.36
C ILE A 142 -13.87 -10.03 11.41
N THR A 143 -14.61 -11.04 10.96
CA THR A 143 -15.73 -10.88 10.04
C THR A 143 -16.83 -10.01 10.65
N ASN A 144 -17.21 -10.27 11.91
CA ASN A 144 -18.20 -9.49 12.65
C ASN A 144 -17.72 -8.03 12.87
N THR A 145 -16.42 -7.84 13.11
CA THR A 145 -15.82 -6.50 13.22
C THR A 145 -15.97 -5.76 11.90
N ILE A 146 -15.65 -6.41 10.77
CA ILE A 146 -15.81 -5.81 9.44
C ILE A 146 -17.28 -5.46 9.17
N ASP A 147 -18.23 -6.33 9.52
CA ASP A 147 -19.67 -6.04 9.39
C ASP A 147 -20.08 -4.80 10.19
N THR A 148 -19.53 -4.66 11.40
CA THR A 148 -19.74 -3.47 12.22
C THR A 148 -19.17 -2.22 11.55
N TYR A 149 -17.99 -2.32 10.93
CA TYR A 149 -17.36 -1.21 10.21
C TYR A 149 -18.16 -0.82 8.97
N VAL A 150 -18.67 -1.79 8.20
CA VAL A 150 -19.55 -1.55 7.05
C VAL A 150 -20.80 -0.80 7.47
N HIS A 151 -21.49 -1.26 8.53
CA HIS A 151 -22.67 -0.58 9.05
C HIS A 151 -22.39 0.86 9.53
N GLN A 152 -21.25 1.09 10.16
CA GLN A 152 -20.86 2.42 10.61
C GLN A 152 -20.47 3.34 9.45
N GLY A 153 -19.74 2.85 8.45
CA GLY A 153 -19.43 3.62 7.25
C GLY A 153 -20.69 4.06 6.52
N GLN A 154 -21.67 3.16 6.36
CA GLN A 154 -22.98 3.51 5.78
C GLN A 154 -23.76 4.55 6.61
N SER A 155 -23.52 4.62 7.92
CA SER A 155 -24.08 5.68 8.76
C SER A 155 -23.43 7.03 8.48
N ILE A 156 -22.10 7.07 8.32
CA ILE A 156 -21.34 8.26 7.94
C ILE A 156 -21.81 8.79 6.58
N ASP A 157 -22.09 7.91 5.62
CA ASP A 157 -22.62 8.28 4.30
C ASP A 157 -23.97 9.00 4.40
N ARG A 158 -24.86 8.54 5.30
CA ARG A 158 -26.19 9.11 5.50
C ARG A 158 -26.16 10.45 6.21
N LEU A 159 -25.28 10.62 7.21
CA LEU A 159 -25.19 11.84 8.00
C LEU A 159 -24.77 13.05 7.16
N ASN A 160 -23.90 12.84 6.16
CA ASN A 160 -23.43 13.91 5.27
C ASN A 160 -24.39 14.24 4.12
N ALA A 161 -25.42 13.43 3.88
CA ALA A 161 -26.47 13.71 2.88
C ALA A 161 -27.54 14.69 3.38
N SER A 162 -27.55 15.04 4.67
CA SER A 162 -28.45 16.05 5.22
C SER A 162 -27.85 17.46 5.07
N GLU A 163 -28.54 18.35 4.36
CA GLU A 163 -28.09 19.71 4.02
C GLU A 163 -27.89 20.65 5.22
N ASP A 164 -28.19 20.20 6.45
CA ASP A 164 -28.22 21.01 7.68
C ASP A 164 -26.99 20.79 8.60
N SER A 165 -25.94 20.13 8.10
CA SER A 165 -24.76 19.75 8.90
C SER A 165 -23.81 20.93 9.14
N ALA A 166 -24.17 21.80 10.08
CA ALA A 166 -23.14 22.49 10.85
C ALA A 166 -22.19 21.43 11.41
N LEU A 167 -20.87 21.60 11.25
CA LEU A 167 -19.86 20.65 11.73
C LEU A 167 -20.07 20.32 13.21
N ASP A 168 -20.72 19.19 13.47
CA ASP A 168 -20.78 18.64 14.80
C ASP A 168 -19.42 18.03 15.12
N LEU A 169 -18.80 18.52 16.20
CA LEU A 169 -17.53 18.01 16.71
C LEU A 169 -17.60 16.51 16.96
N ASP A 170 -18.76 16.02 17.44
CA ASP A 170 -18.96 14.61 17.72
C ASP A 170 -18.91 13.78 16.43
N ASN A 171 -19.60 14.22 15.36
CA ASN A 171 -19.57 13.55 14.06
C ASN A 171 -18.16 13.55 13.45
N ALA A 172 -17.47 14.69 13.47
CA ALA A 172 -16.09 14.77 12.97
C ALA A 172 -15.14 13.85 13.75
N SER A 173 -15.29 13.78 15.07
CA SER A 173 -14.48 12.91 15.92
C SER A 173 -14.70 11.42 15.63
N LYS A 174 -15.97 11.03 15.40
CA LYS A 174 -16.35 9.66 15.04
C LYS A 174 -15.81 9.28 13.67
N THR A 175 -15.94 10.14 12.66
CA THR A 175 -15.39 9.87 11.32
C THR A 175 -13.88 9.70 11.35
N ILE A 176 -13.15 10.56 12.07
CA ILE A 176 -11.68 10.46 12.16
C ILE A 176 -11.26 9.20 12.91
N THR A 177 -11.92 8.91 14.04
CA THR A 177 -11.66 7.69 14.82
C THR A 177 -11.91 6.46 13.97
N PHE A 178 -13.02 6.42 13.24
CA PHE A 178 -13.37 5.36 12.31
C PHE A 178 -12.30 5.18 11.23
N SER A 179 -11.93 6.25 10.51
CA SER A 179 -10.92 6.19 9.44
C SER A 179 -9.58 5.64 9.96
N VAL A 180 -9.15 6.13 11.11
CA VAL A 180 -7.86 5.76 11.71
C VAL A 180 -7.87 4.32 12.25
N SER A 181 -8.98 3.87 12.83
CA SER A 181 -9.17 2.46 13.23
C SER A 181 -9.21 1.53 12.02
N LEU A 182 -9.87 1.94 10.93
CA LEU A 182 -9.92 1.19 9.67
C LEU A 182 -8.52 1.02 9.04
N LEU A 183 -7.67 2.06 9.11
CA LEU A 183 -6.26 1.96 8.69
C LEU A 183 -5.51 0.88 9.47
N GLY A 184 -5.70 0.84 10.80
CA GLY A 184 -5.06 -0.15 11.66
C GLY A 184 -5.51 -1.57 11.33
N LEU A 185 -6.81 -1.77 11.09
CA LEU A 185 -7.39 -3.07 10.73
C LEU A 185 -6.84 -3.56 9.38
N LEU A 186 -6.85 -2.72 8.36
CA LEU A 186 -6.37 -3.07 7.03
C LEU A 186 -4.87 -3.35 7.04
N SER A 187 -4.09 -2.58 7.79
CA SER A 187 -2.65 -2.84 7.94
C SER A 187 -2.38 -4.20 8.60
N ALA A 188 -3.16 -4.60 9.61
CA ALA A 188 -3.00 -5.90 10.26
C ALA A 188 -3.40 -7.06 9.33
N LEU A 189 -4.52 -6.92 8.61
CA LEU A 189 -4.96 -7.91 7.62
C LEU A 189 -3.95 -8.08 6.48
N ALA A 190 -3.35 -6.99 6.01
CA ALA A 190 -2.32 -7.02 4.97
C ALA A 190 -1.01 -7.71 5.44
N GLN A 191 -0.70 -7.69 6.74
CA GLN A 191 0.48 -8.38 7.28
C GLN A 191 0.33 -9.91 7.28
N ARG A 192 -0.89 -10.41 7.50
CA ARG A 192 -1.17 -11.86 7.63
C ARG A 192 -2.39 -12.31 6.84
N PRO A 193 -2.37 -12.20 5.50
CA PRO A 193 -3.47 -12.66 4.66
C PRO A 193 -3.72 -14.18 4.78
N GLN A 194 -2.70 -14.93 5.20
CA GLN A 194 -2.68 -16.40 5.30
C GLN A 194 -3.73 -17.00 6.26
N VAL A 195 -4.19 -16.25 7.28
CA VAL A 195 -5.17 -16.74 8.27
C VAL A 195 -6.51 -17.06 7.62
N LEU A 196 -6.89 -16.23 6.66
CA LEU A 196 -8.16 -16.32 5.94
C LEU A 196 -8.02 -17.31 4.79
N THR A 197 -9.01 -18.18 4.63
CA THR A 197 -9.14 -19.02 3.44
C THR A 197 -9.46 -18.18 2.22
N VAL A 198 -9.31 -18.73 1.00
CA VAL A 198 -9.62 -18.02 -0.25
C VAL A 198 -11.06 -17.47 -0.24
N GLN A 199 -12.03 -18.29 0.17
CA GLN A 199 -13.44 -17.88 0.27
C GLN A 199 -13.65 -16.79 1.33
N GLU A 200 -13.02 -16.93 2.51
CA GLU A 200 -13.10 -15.91 3.57
C GLU A 200 -12.52 -14.57 3.09
N ARG A 201 -11.37 -14.59 2.39
CA ARG A 201 -10.77 -13.39 1.78
C ARG A 201 -11.73 -12.72 0.81
N ALA A 202 -12.37 -13.47 -0.08
CA ALA A 202 -13.32 -12.94 -1.05
C ALA A 202 -14.53 -12.28 -0.36
N THR A 203 -15.10 -12.93 0.67
CA THR A 203 -16.21 -12.35 1.44
C THR A 203 -15.81 -11.06 2.15
N VAL A 204 -14.62 -11.02 2.75
CA VAL A 204 -14.07 -9.82 3.39
C VAL A 204 -13.84 -8.70 2.36
N THR A 205 -13.23 -9.01 1.22
CA THR A 205 -12.97 -8.05 0.15
C THR A 205 -14.27 -7.46 -0.38
N ARG A 206 -15.30 -8.28 -0.61
CA ARG A 206 -16.62 -7.80 -1.06
C ARG A 206 -17.28 -6.88 -0.02
N LYS A 207 -17.22 -7.25 1.26
CA LYS A 207 -17.72 -6.40 2.35
C LYS A 207 -16.97 -5.07 2.40
N LEU A 208 -15.65 -5.09 2.33
CA LEU A 208 -14.84 -3.86 2.28
C LEU A 208 -15.14 -3.03 1.02
N ARG A 209 -15.33 -3.63 -0.16
CA ARG A 209 -15.73 -2.91 -1.39
C ARG A 209 -17.01 -2.10 -1.17
N THR A 210 -18.01 -2.65 -0.45
CA THR A 210 -19.24 -1.90 -0.15
C THR A 210 -19.04 -0.72 0.81
N LEU A 211 -17.99 -0.76 1.64
CA LEU A 211 -17.61 0.35 2.52
C LEU A 211 -16.91 1.48 1.75
N TYR A 212 -16.07 1.16 0.76
CA TYR A 212 -15.32 2.12 -0.05
C TYR A 212 -16.18 2.74 -1.18
N SER A 213 -17.40 3.16 -0.84
CA SER A 213 -18.27 3.88 -1.77
C SER A 213 -17.72 5.28 -2.08
N GLU A 214 -17.98 5.82 -3.27
CA GLU A 214 -17.61 7.20 -3.60
C GLU A 214 -18.18 8.20 -2.58
N LYS A 215 -19.42 7.98 -2.14
CA LYS A 215 -20.09 8.79 -1.12
C LYS A 215 -19.35 8.79 0.20
N PHE A 216 -18.87 7.62 0.63
CA PHE A 216 -18.06 7.47 1.84
C PHE A 216 -16.75 8.25 1.74
N MET A 217 -16.06 8.13 0.61
CA MET A 217 -14.79 8.82 0.39
C MET A 217 -14.95 10.35 0.39
N ILE A 218 -15.99 10.86 -0.26
CA ILE A 218 -16.35 12.28 -0.26
C ILE A 218 -16.73 12.75 1.15
N ALA A 219 -17.50 11.97 1.90
CA ALA A 219 -17.87 12.27 3.28
C ALA A 219 -16.64 12.39 4.20
N VAL A 220 -15.69 11.46 4.07
CA VAL A 220 -14.44 11.49 4.83
C VAL A 220 -13.60 12.71 4.45
N GLU A 221 -13.38 12.98 3.17
CA GLU A 221 -12.57 14.15 2.77
C GLU A 221 -13.28 15.48 3.11
N GLY A 222 -14.60 15.53 3.04
CA GLY A 222 -15.42 16.68 3.42
C GLY A 222 -15.31 16.99 4.91
N THR A 223 -15.46 15.98 5.77
CA THR A 223 -15.28 16.14 7.23
C THR A 223 -13.85 16.56 7.59
N LEU A 224 -12.83 15.97 6.96
CA LEU A 224 -11.43 16.33 7.19
C LEU A 224 -11.10 17.75 6.68
N SER A 225 -11.63 18.15 5.52
CA SER A 225 -11.44 19.49 4.96
C SER A 225 -12.12 20.55 5.81
N SER A 226 -13.35 20.28 6.23
CA SER A 226 -14.09 21.17 7.11
C SER A 226 -13.42 21.27 8.48
N LEU A 227 -12.87 20.17 9.02
CA LEU A 227 -12.02 20.20 10.21
C LEU A 227 -10.75 21.03 10.01
N ARG A 228 -10.04 20.91 8.88
CA ARG A 228 -8.85 21.71 8.58
C ARG A 228 -9.17 23.21 8.63
N ASN A 229 -10.33 23.59 8.09
CA ASN A 229 -10.81 24.96 8.00
C ASN A 229 -11.56 25.47 9.24
N SER A 230 -11.97 24.61 10.18
CA SER A 230 -12.74 25.02 11.36
C SER A 230 -11.94 25.88 12.33
N HIS A 231 -12.58 26.82 13.02
CA HIS A 231 -11.91 27.72 13.97
C HIS A 231 -12.45 27.43 15.37
N GLY A 232 -11.61 26.91 16.27
CA GLY A 232 -12.04 26.60 17.64
C GLY A 232 -11.05 25.76 18.43
N ILE A 233 -11.03 25.97 19.75
CA ILE A 233 -10.14 25.25 20.68
C ILE A 233 -10.52 23.76 20.75
N HIS A 234 -11.81 23.43 20.61
CA HIS A 234 -12.33 22.07 20.69
C HIS A 234 -11.82 21.14 19.56
N PHE A 235 -11.38 21.69 18.44
CA PHE A 235 -10.81 20.93 17.31
C PHE A 235 -9.28 20.77 17.37
N LYS A 236 -8.62 21.36 18.38
CA LYS A 236 -7.15 21.44 18.45
C LYS A 236 -6.48 20.05 18.51
N GLU A 237 -7.10 19.09 19.19
CA GLU A 237 -6.58 17.72 19.29
C GLU A 237 -6.63 16.99 17.95
N TRP A 238 -7.77 17.08 17.25
CA TRP A 238 -7.96 16.47 15.93
C TRP A 238 -7.09 17.13 14.85
N LYS A 239 -6.94 18.47 14.90
CA LYS A 239 -5.98 19.18 14.04
C LYS A 239 -4.54 18.78 14.30
N ARG A 240 -4.17 18.53 15.56
CA ARG A 240 -2.83 18.01 15.90
C ARG A 240 -2.65 16.63 15.29
N LEU A 241 -3.64 15.75 15.40
CA LEU A 241 -3.59 14.42 14.80
C LEU A 241 -3.34 14.52 13.29
N LEU A 242 -4.13 15.33 12.58
CA LEU A 242 -3.94 15.61 11.15
C LEU A 242 -2.51 16.06 10.82
N LYS A 243 -1.94 16.97 11.62
CA LYS A 243 -0.55 17.43 11.45
C LYS A 243 0.48 16.33 11.68
N VAL A 244 0.24 15.43 12.64
CA VAL A 244 1.13 14.28 12.90
C VAL A 244 1.15 13.38 11.66
N TYR A 245 -0.01 13.03 11.11
CA TYR A 245 -0.12 12.24 9.87
C TYR A 245 0.57 12.92 8.68
N ALA A 246 0.36 14.23 8.49
CA ALA A 246 1.05 15.00 7.45
C ALA A 246 2.58 15.01 7.64
N SER A 247 3.06 15.16 8.89
CA SER A 247 4.50 15.14 9.20
C SER A 247 5.16 13.78 8.99
N MET A 248 4.37 12.70 8.96
CA MET A 248 4.81 11.34 8.66
C MET A 248 4.77 11.02 7.16
N GLY A 249 4.45 12.00 6.29
CA GLY A 249 4.29 11.79 4.86
C GLY A 249 3.04 10.99 4.49
N ARG A 250 2.09 10.81 5.43
CA ARG A 250 0.84 10.07 5.23
C ARG A 250 -0.35 10.96 5.62
N PRO A 251 -0.66 12.03 4.86
CA PRO A 251 -1.76 12.92 5.20
C PRO A 251 -3.07 12.15 5.31
N LEU A 252 -3.76 12.27 6.46
CA LEU A 252 -5.05 11.62 6.65
C LEU A 252 -6.07 12.23 5.69
N GLY A 253 -6.67 11.37 4.86
CA GLY A 253 -7.57 11.73 3.77
C GLY A 253 -8.12 10.47 3.10
N ALA A 254 -9.03 10.66 2.15
CA ALA A 254 -9.58 9.58 1.34
C ALA A 254 -8.46 8.75 0.66
N MET A 255 -7.47 9.42 0.06
CA MET A 255 -6.36 8.74 -0.61
C MET A 255 -5.56 7.81 0.33
N LEU A 256 -5.47 8.12 1.63
CA LEU A 256 -4.77 7.25 2.60
C LEU A 256 -5.55 5.98 2.91
N LEU A 257 -6.88 6.07 2.98
CA LEU A 257 -7.76 4.90 3.12
C LEU A 257 -7.67 4.04 1.87
N GLN A 258 -7.74 4.66 0.68
CA GLN A 258 -7.59 3.97 -0.60
C GLN A 258 -6.23 3.24 -0.69
N HIS A 259 -5.17 3.91 -0.26
CA HIS A 259 -3.84 3.32 -0.18
C HIS A 259 -3.78 2.11 0.77
N ALA A 260 -4.42 2.19 1.95
CA ALA A 260 -4.46 1.07 2.89
C ALA A 260 -5.26 -0.12 2.35
N PHE A 261 -6.38 0.15 1.67
CA PHE A 261 -7.19 -0.89 1.04
C PHE A 261 -6.46 -1.58 -0.11
N THR A 262 -5.82 -0.81 -1.01
CA THR A 262 -5.02 -1.37 -2.10
C THR A 262 -3.80 -2.15 -1.61
N ASN A 263 -3.16 -1.74 -0.51
CA ASN A 263 -2.11 -2.54 0.13
C ASN A 263 -2.64 -3.87 0.67
N TYR A 264 -3.87 -3.89 1.22
CA TYR A 264 -4.52 -5.13 1.60
C TYR A 264 -4.78 -6.03 0.38
N LEU A 265 -5.32 -5.48 -0.72
CA LEU A 265 -5.51 -6.22 -1.97
C LEU A 265 -4.18 -6.79 -2.51
N ALA A 266 -3.10 -6.01 -2.46
CA ALA A 266 -1.77 -6.44 -2.86
C ALA A 266 -1.25 -7.60 -2.00
N ALA A 267 -1.50 -7.57 -0.69
CA ALA A 267 -1.15 -8.68 0.19
C ALA A 267 -1.95 -9.95 -0.14
N LEU A 268 -3.24 -9.81 -0.48
CA LEU A 268 -4.06 -10.95 -0.93
C LEU A 268 -3.52 -11.56 -2.22
N ALA A 269 -3.29 -10.73 -3.25
CA ALA A 269 -2.80 -11.18 -4.56
C ALA A 269 -1.41 -11.82 -4.43
N THR A 270 -0.52 -11.21 -3.64
CA THR A 270 0.79 -11.77 -3.32
C THR A 270 0.66 -13.14 -2.66
N ALA A 271 -0.27 -13.31 -1.72
CA ALA A 271 -0.47 -14.58 -1.03
C ALA A 271 -1.03 -15.70 -1.94
N MET A 272 -1.44 -15.41 -3.17
CA MET A 272 -1.87 -16.40 -4.16
C MET A 272 -0.68 -16.95 -4.96
N VAL A 273 0.33 -16.10 -5.19
CA VAL A 273 1.52 -16.40 -6.00
C VAL A 273 2.71 -16.85 -5.13
N MET A 274 2.78 -16.40 -3.89
CA MET A 274 3.97 -16.63 -3.05
C MET A 274 3.86 -17.90 -2.20
N PRO A 275 4.96 -18.65 -2.00
CA PRO A 275 5.01 -19.74 -1.03
C PRO A 275 4.68 -19.26 0.39
N LEU A 276 4.12 -20.16 1.21
CA LEU A 276 3.70 -19.89 2.59
C LEU A 276 4.83 -19.32 3.48
N ASP A 277 6.09 -19.68 3.19
CA ASP A 277 7.27 -19.28 3.95
C ASP A 277 7.91 -17.95 3.50
N PHE A 278 7.27 -17.22 2.57
CA PHE A 278 7.84 -15.97 2.07
C PHE A 278 7.93 -14.90 3.19
N PRO A 279 9.12 -14.31 3.45
CA PRO A 279 9.30 -13.35 4.52
C PRO A 279 8.41 -12.12 4.33
N GLN A 280 7.71 -11.75 5.39
CA GLN A 280 6.83 -10.58 5.44
C GLN A 280 7.62 -9.31 5.10
N GLY A 281 7.18 -8.58 4.08
CA GLY A 281 7.87 -7.38 3.60
C GLY A 281 9.02 -7.61 2.62
N GLY A 282 9.27 -8.86 2.19
CA GLY A 282 10.12 -9.13 1.04
C GLY A 282 9.56 -8.45 -0.21
N GLN A 283 10.44 -7.86 -1.03
CA GLN A 283 10.04 -7.29 -2.31
C GLN A 283 9.57 -8.43 -3.23
N VAL A 284 8.25 -8.63 -3.33
CA VAL A 284 7.60 -9.68 -4.13
C VAL A 284 8.16 -9.73 -5.55
N LEU A 285 8.33 -8.55 -6.15
CA LEU A 285 8.89 -8.41 -7.49
C LEU A 285 10.33 -8.93 -7.59
N ASP A 286 11.18 -8.73 -6.59
CA ASP A 286 12.55 -9.24 -6.60
C ASP A 286 12.57 -10.76 -6.56
N TYR A 287 11.65 -11.37 -5.81
CA TYR A 287 11.49 -12.81 -5.81
C TYR A 287 11.01 -13.33 -7.18
N LEU A 288 10.00 -12.69 -7.78
CA LEU A 288 9.51 -13.06 -9.11
C LEU A 288 10.58 -12.88 -10.20
N LEU A 289 11.44 -11.87 -10.07
CA LEU A 289 12.60 -11.66 -10.93
C LEU A 289 13.69 -12.72 -10.75
N GLN A 290 13.77 -13.41 -9.62
CA GLN A 290 14.68 -14.55 -9.44
C GLN A 290 14.09 -15.87 -9.97
N GLN A 291 12.77 -15.95 -10.16
CA GLN A 291 12.12 -17.16 -10.67
C GLN A 291 12.40 -17.41 -12.15
N THR A 292 12.45 -18.68 -12.53
CA THR A 292 12.52 -19.11 -13.94
C THR A 292 11.14 -19.00 -14.61
N PRO A 293 11.08 -18.83 -15.95
CA PRO A 293 9.82 -18.77 -16.69
C PRO A 293 8.88 -19.96 -16.42
N GLN A 294 9.45 -21.14 -16.22
CA GLN A 294 8.70 -22.38 -15.96
C GLN A 294 8.04 -22.39 -14.58
N ASN A 295 8.69 -21.82 -13.56
CA ASN A 295 8.13 -21.76 -12.20
C ASN A 295 7.01 -20.71 -12.07
N LEU A 296 6.99 -19.70 -12.95
CA LEU A 296 5.98 -18.65 -12.96
C LEU A 296 4.64 -19.14 -13.52
N LEU A 297 4.65 -20.10 -14.45
CA LEU A 297 3.45 -20.58 -15.16
C LEU A 297 2.75 -21.78 -14.51
N VAL A 298 3.39 -22.47 -13.56
CA VAL A 298 2.93 -23.77 -13.00
C VAL A 298 2.07 -23.62 -11.73
N GLN A 299 1.72 -22.39 -11.33
CA GLN A 299 0.92 -22.15 -10.13
C GLN A 299 -0.59 -22.25 -10.39
N ASP A 300 -1.07 -23.45 -10.76
CA ASP A 300 -2.49 -23.78 -10.70
C ASP A 300 -2.89 -24.06 -9.24
N ASN A 301 -3.01 -22.99 -8.46
CA ASN A 301 -3.24 -23.03 -7.02
C ASN A 301 -4.74 -23.15 -6.68
N GLY A 302 -5.54 -23.91 -7.43
CA GLY A 302 -6.96 -24.17 -7.09
C GLY A 302 -7.73 -22.90 -6.71
N VAL A 303 -7.38 -21.78 -7.36
CA VAL A 303 -7.89 -20.45 -7.04
C VAL A 303 -9.32 -20.38 -7.51
N ASP A 304 -10.22 -19.89 -6.66
CA ASP A 304 -11.59 -19.60 -7.05
C ASP A 304 -11.60 -18.48 -8.09
N GLU A 305 -11.87 -18.84 -9.35
CA GLU A 305 -11.91 -17.93 -10.51
C GLU A 305 -12.81 -16.73 -10.24
N SER A 306 -13.96 -16.94 -9.58
CA SER A 306 -14.90 -15.86 -9.27
C SER A 306 -14.32 -14.81 -8.31
N SER A 307 -13.52 -15.25 -7.35
CA SER A 307 -12.83 -14.36 -6.41
C SER A 307 -11.69 -13.58 -7.09
N LEU A 308 -11.08 -14.16 -8.13
CA LEU A 308 -10.05 -13.52 -8.94
C LEU A 308 -10.67 -12.47 -9.87
N GLU A 309 -11.80 -12.77 -10.52
CA GLU A 309 -12.57 -11.82 -11.33
C GLU A 309 -13.00 -10.59 -10.52
N ASP A 310 -13.58 -10.80 -9.32
CA ASP A 310 -13.97 -9.71 -8.42
C ASP A 310 -12.77 -8.80 -8.06
N LEU A 311 -11.58 -9.39 -7.91
CA LEU A 311 -10.35 -8.66 -7.57
C LEU A 311 -9.80 -7.89 -8.77
N THR A 312 -9.80 -8.46 -9.98
CA THR A 312 -9.29 -7.80 -11.19
C THR A 312 -10.18 -6.66 -11.64
N GLU A 313 -11.51 -6.82 -11.55
CA GLU A 313 -12.48 -5.76 -11.78
C GLU A 313 -12.20 -4.58 -10.84
N LEU A 314 -12.08 -4.85 -9.54
CA LEU A 314 -11.81 -3.83 -8.53
C LEU A 314 -10.47 -3.10 -8.77
N LEU A 315 -9.41 -3.83 -9.12
CA LEU A 315 -8.11 -3.21 -9.41
C LEU A 315 -8.19 -2.31 -10.66
N THR A 316 -8.95 -2.71 -11.67
CA THR A 316 -9.18 -1.93 -12.89
C THR A 316 -9.93 -0.64 -12.59
N GLU A 317 -10.99 -0.71 -11.77
CA GLU A 317 -11.75 0.46 -11.30
C GLU A 317 -10.84 1.47 -10.57
N ILE A 318 -9.96 0.96 -9.69
CA ILE A 318 -9.06 1.82 -8.90
C ILE A 318 -8.03 2.51 -9.78
N VAL A 319 -7.42 1.79 -10.74
CA VAL A 319 -6.46 2.39 -11.67
C VAL A 319 -7.14 3.42 -12.56
N ALA A 320 -8.34 3.11 -13.07
CA ALA A 320 -9.12 4.05 -13.88
C ALA A 320 -9.46 5.33 -13.10
N LEU A 321 -9.80 5.23 -11.82
CA LEU A 321 -10.05 6.39 -10.96
C LEU A 321 -8.78 7.23 -10.76
N LEU A 322 -7.64 6.58 -10.48
CA LEU A 322 -6.36 7.27 -10.30
C LEU A 322 -5.89 7.98 -11.57
N ASP A 323 -6.14 7.39 -12.74
CA ASP A 323 -5.81 7.98 -14.03
C ASP A 323 -6.77 9.11 -14.41
N ALA A 324 -8.06 8.99 -14.08
CA ALA A 324 -9.03 10.08 -14.25
C ALA A 324 -8.70 11.30 -13.38
N ASP A 325 -8.17 11.07 -12.17
CA ASP A 325 -7.76 12.11 -11.24
C ASP A 325 -6.33 12.63 -11.49
N ALA A 326 -5.61 12.12 -12.50
CA ALA A 326 -4.20 12.45 -12.73
C ALA A 326 -3.95 13.96 -12.91
N ASP A 327 -4.84 14.65 -13.62
CA ASP A 327 -4.74 16.11 -13.84
C ASP A 327 -4.90 16.90 -12.53
N TYR A 328 -5.80 16.46 -11.65
CA TYR A 328 -5.98 17.06 -10.32
C TYR A 328 -4.81 16.72 -9.39
N LEU A 329 -4.25 15.52 -9.50
CA LEU A 329 -3.09 15.10 -8.72
C LEU A 329 -1.86 15.93 -9.07
N GLN A 330 -1.65 16.36 -10.31
CA GLN A 330 -0.52 17.23 -10.69
C GLN A 330 -0.50 18.57 -9.94
N VAL A 331 -1.68 19.09 -9.55
CA VAL A 331 -1.82 20.34 -8.77
C VAL A 331 -1.83 20.09 -7.26
N SER A 332 -1.93 18.83 -6.84
CA SER A 332 -1.97 18.44 -5.43
C SER A 332 -0.59 18.55 -4.74
N SER A 333 -0.57 18.40 -3.42
CA SER A 333 0.70 18.42 -2.67
C SER A 333 1.59 17.23 -3.03
N ALA A 334 2.92 17.40 -2.99
CA ALA A 334 3.89 16.33 -3.31
C ALA A 334 3.63 15.03 -2.52
N TRP A 335 3.20 15.13 -1.25
CA TRP A 335 2.87 13.96 -0.44
C TRP A 335 1.57 13.25 -0.88
N GLN A 336 0.59 13.98 -1.42
CA GLN A 336 -0.61 13.38 -2.00
C GLN A 336 -0.29 12.68 -3.33
N GLN A 337 0.56 13.29 -4.16
CA GLN A 337 1.07 12.65 -5.38
C GLN A 337 1.81 11.35 -5.07
N GLN A 338 2.74 11.39 -4.11
CA GLN A 338 3.49 10.20 -3.72
C GLN A 338 2.58 9.09 -3.17
N LEU A 339 1.53 9.44 -2.43
CA LEU A 339 0.55 8.48 -1.92
C LEU A 339 -0.30 7.88 -3.05
N ALA A 340 -0.70 8.67 -4.04
CA ALA A 340 -1.40 8.20 -5.23
C ALA A 340 -0.51 7.28 -6.07
N PHE A 341 0.75 7.66 -6.31
CA PHE A 341 1.73 6.80 -7.00
C PHE A 341 2.01 5.52 -6.24
N SER A 342 2.11 5.58 -4.91
CA SER A 342 2.24 4.38 -4.08
C SER A 342 1.01 3.48 -4.15
N THR A 343 -0.19 4.05 -4.31
CA THR A 343 -1.44 3.30 -4.47
C THR A 343 -1.47 2.62 -5.84
N LYS A 344 -1.13 3.36 -6.91
CA LYS A 344 -0.97 2.82 -8.26
C LYS A 344 0.07 1.70 -8.31
N ALA A 345 1.21 1.87 -7.66
CA ALA A 345 2.24 0.85 -7.56
C ALA A 345 1.71 -0.44 -6.89
N SER A 346 0.98 -0.35 -5.78
CA SER A 346 0.36 -1.50 -5.13
C SER A 346 -0.69 -2.18 -6.02
N CYS A 347 -1.48 -1.41 -6.77
CA CYS A 347 -2.42 -1.94 -7.76
C CYS A 347 -1.73 -2.69 -8.89
N LEU A 348 -0.65 -2.14 -9.45
CA LEU A 348 0.14 -2.78 -10.52
C LEU A 348 0.73 -4.12 -10.07
N VAL A 349 1.28 -4.18 -8.85
CA VAL A 349 1.78 -5.45 -8.28
C VAL A 349 0.64 -6.45 -8.12
N SER A 350 -0.51 -6.01 -7.61
CA SER A 350 -1.67 -6.87 -7.41
C SER A 350 -2.16 -7.47 -8.73
N PHE A 351 -2.32 -6.62 -9.76
CA PHE A 351 -2.81 -7.04 -11.07
C PHE A 351 -1.80 -7.95 -11.76
N LEU A 352 -0.49 -7.67 -11.63
CA LEU A 352 0.56 -8.58 -12.11
C LEU A 352 0.41 -9.96 -11.49
N CYS A 353 0.25 -10.04 -10.16
CA CYS A 353 0.02 -11.32 -9.48
C CYS A 353 -1.24 -12.03 -10.02
N CYS A 354 -2.33 -11.31 -10.26
CA CYS A 354 -3.53 -11.90 -10.88
C CYS A 354 -3.26 -12.45 -12.29
N SER A 355 -2.52 -11.70 -13.11
CA SER A 355 -2.15 -12.09 -14.48
C SER A 355 -1.25 -13.32 -14.53
N LEU A 356 -0.34 -13.46 -13.55
CA LEU A 356 0.49 -14.65 -13.41
C LEU A 356 -0.31 -15.90 -12.99
N VAL A 357 -1.40 -15.73 -12.24
CA VAL A 357 -2.28 -16.84 -11.83
C VAL A 357 -3.19 -17.25 -12.98
N ASN A 358 -3.84 -16.29 -13.64
CA ASN A 358 -4.74 -16.58 -14.75
C ASN A 358 -4.78 -15.43 -15.78
N GLU A 359 -4.16 -15.68 -16.94
CA GLU A 359 -4.10 -14.73 -18.06
C GLU A 359 -5.47 -14.46 -18.69
N SER A 360 -6.44 -15.40 -18.59
CA SER A 360 -7.78 -15.18 -19.19
C SER A 360 -8.64 -14.19 -18.39
N ILE A 361 -8.42 -14.11 -17.08
CA ILE A 361 -9.13 -13.20 -16.17
C ILE A 361 -8.39 -11.87 -16.01
N ALA A 362 -7.05 -11.92 -15.97
CA ALA A 362 -6.18 -10.75 -15.86
C ALA A 362 -5.23 -10.68 -17.07
N ASP A 363 -5.69 -9.99 -18.10
CA ASP A 363 -4.97 -9.84 -19.36
C ASP A 363 -3.61 -9.12 -19.18
N ALA A 364 -2.53 -9.79 -19.61
CA ALA A 364 -1.18 -9.28 -19.54
C ALA A 364 -0.96 -8.04 -20.44
N ASP A 365 -1.70 -7.91 -21.53
CA ASP A 365 -1.63 -6.75 -22.43
C ASP A 365 -2.19 -5.49 -21.77
N VAL A 366 -3.25 -5.63 -20.94
CA VAL A 366 -3.85 -4.51 -20.20
C VAL A 366 -2.85 -3.91 -19.21
N ILE A 367 -2.20 -4.75 -18.40
CA ILE A 367 -1.17 -4.27 -17.47
C ILE A 367 0.05 -3.73 -18.20
N MET A 368 0.47 -4.35 -19.31
CA MET A 368 1.57 -3.82 -20.13
C MET A 368 1.26 -2.40 -20.61
N GLY A 369 0.04 -2.14 -21.08
CA GLY A 369 -0.41 -0.80 -21.47
C GLY A 369 -0.33 0.22 -20.33
N TRP A 370 -0.74 -0.15 -19.11
CA TRP A 370 -0.59 0.71 -17.93
C TRP A 370 0.87 1.00 -17.59
N LEU A 371 1.74 -0.02 -17.67
CA LEU A 371 3.17 0.11 -17.38
C LEU A 371 3.87 1.02 -18.40
N GLU A 372 3.53 0.92 -19.69
CA GLU A 372 4.00 1.83 -20.73
C GLU A 372 3.48 3.27 -20.53
N GLY A 373 2.24 3.42 -20.08
CA GLY A 373 1.68 4.72 -19.66
C GLY A 373 2.50 5.39 -18.57
N VAL A 374 2.95 4.62 -17.56
CA VAL A 374 3.82 5.14 -16.49
C VAL A 374 5.20 5.54 -17.02
N LEU A 375 5.80 4.77 -17.94
CA LEU A 375 7.12 5.09 -18.51
C LEU A 375 7.10 6.31 -19.44
N THR A 376 5.96 6.60 -20.06
CA THR A 376 5.81 7.74 -20.97
C THR A 376 5.52 9.06 -20.23
N ASP A 377 4.89 9.00 -19.06
CA ASP A 377 4.63 10.16 -18.21
C ASP A 377 5.87 10.53 -17.35
N PRO A 378 6.51 11.70 -17.59
CA PRO A 378 7.69 12.11 -16.84
C PRO A 378 7.42 12.38 -15.34
N VAL A 379 6.18 12.73 -14.97
CA VAL A 379 5.82 13.01 -13.56
C VAL A 379 5.75 11.70 -12.78
N GLN A 380 5.11 10.68 -13.35
CA GLN A 380 5.03 9.34 -12.75
C GLN A 380 6.39 8.65 -12.71
N LEU A 381 7.22 8.84 -13.74
CA LEU A 381 8.57 8.27 -13.81
C LEU A 381 9.55 8.88 -12.81
N ALA A 382 9.27 10.09 -12.33
CA ALA A 382 10.09 10.75 -11.32
C ALA A 382 9.92 10.15 -9.91
N ASP A 383 8.83 9.40 -9.65
CA ASP A 383 8.65 8.68 -8.39
C ASP A 383 9.43 7.36 -8.40
N ASP A 384 10.47 7.27 -7.57
CA ASP A 384 11.38 6.11 -7.53
C ASP A 384 10.66 4.79 -7.27
N ARG A 385 9.62 4.80 -6.43
CA ARG A 385 8.89 3.58 -6.06
C ARG A 385 8.02 3.10 -7.21
N LEU A 386 7.23 3.98 -7.81
CA LEU A 386 6.39 3.65 -8.95
C LEU A 386 7.26 3.23 -10.15
N ALA A 387 8.32 3.96 -10.46
CA ALA A 387 9.25 3.62 -11.53
C ALA A 387 9.91 2.25 -11.31
N SER A 388 10.41 1.99 -10.10
CA SER A 388 10.98 0.67 -9.76
C SER A 388 9.96 -0.45 -9.90
N VAL A 389 8.73 -0.26 -9.42
CA VAL A 389 7.67 -1.28 -9.53
C VAL A 389 7.34 -1.52 -11.00
N THR A 390 7.19 -0.46 -11.79
CA THR A 390 6.87 -0.56 -13.22
C THR A 390 7.92 -1.34 -13.98
N LEU A 391 9.20 -1.00 -13.81
CA LEU A 391 10.31 -1.67 -14.49
C LEU A 391 10.42 -3.15 -14.12
N LYS A 392 10.33 -3.46 -12.82
CA LYS A 392 10.40 -4.84 -12.34
C LYS A 392 9.19 -5.65 -12.82
N SER A 393 7.98 -5.09 -12.80
CA SER A 393 6.77 -5.73 -13.33
C SER A 393 6.88 -6.03 -14.81
N MET A 394 7.38 -5.09 -15.63
CA MET A 394 7.64 -5.31 -17.05
C MET A 394 8.63 -6.45 -17.28
N ALA A 395 9.73 -6.49 -16.51
CA ALA A 395 10.71 -7.56 -16.62
C ALA A 395 10.16 -8.93 -16.18
N VAL A 396 9.23 -8.98 -15.22
CA VAL A 396 8.49 -10.21 -14.87
C VAL A 396 7.59 -10.65 -16.03
N LEU A 397 6.82 -9.75 -16.64
CA LEU A 397 5.98 -10.05 -17.82
C LEU A 397 6.81 -10.49 -19.03
N ALA A 398 8.02 -9.98 -19.21
CA ALA A 398 8.92 -10.44 -20.26
C ALA A 398 9.22 -11.95 -20.17
N LYS A 399 9.15 -12.53 -18.97
CA LYS A 399 9.37 -13.97 -18.76
C LYS A 399 8.17 -14.82 -19.16
N THR A 400 6.96 -14.27 -19.16
CA THR A 400 5.76 -15.02 -19.55
C THR A 400 5.59 -15.05 -21.07
N SER A 401 5.98 -13.99 -21.78
CA SER A 401 5.87 -13.91 -23.24
C SER A 401 7.14 -13.37 -23.92
N LYS A 402 7.61 -14.11 -24.94
CA LYS A 402 8.73 -13.68 -25.80
C LYS A 402 8.43 -12.38 -26.55
N ALA A 403 7.16 -12.09 -26.83
CA ALA A 403 6.76 -10.85 -27.49
C ALA A 403 7.05 -9.64 -26.59
N PHE A 404 6.67 -9.72 -25.30
CA PHE A 404 7.00 -8.70 -24.31
C PHE A 404 8.51 -8.51 -24.15
N ALA A 405 9.28 -9.61 -24.05
CA ALA A 405 10.73 -9.53 -23.96
C ALA A 405 11.36 -8.79 -25.16
N SER A 406 10.92 -9.12 -26.38
CA SER A 406 11.41 -8.47 -27.61
C SER A 406 11.08 -6.98 -27.67
N ASN A 407 9.86 -6.60 -27.28
CA ASN A 407 9.44 -5.20 -27.25
C ASN A 407 10.21 -4.40 -26.20
N LEU A 408 10.37 -4.95 -24.99
CA LEU A 408 11.13 -4.33 -23.90
C LEU A 408 12.60 -4.17 -24.22
N ALA A 409 13.23 -5.15 -24.87
CA ALA A 409 14.63 -5.03 -25.31
C ALA A 409 14.85 -3.87 -26.30
N ARG A 410 13.80 -3.42 -27.01
CA ARG A 410 13.85 -2.27 -27.92
C ARG A 410 13.50 -0.94 -27.24
N SER A 411 12.51 -0.93 -26.35
CA SER A 411 12.00 0.30 -25.72
C SER A 411 12.81 0.71 -24.49
N LEU A 412 13.21 -0.24 -23.64
CA LEU A 412 13.89 0.03 -22.38
C LEU A 412 15.23 0.76 -22.52
N PRO A 413 16.11 0.44 -23.50
CA PRO A 413 17.31 1.22 -23.75
C PRO A 413 17.02 2.70 -24.09
N ARG A 414 15.91 2.99 -24.78
CA ARG A 414 15.51 4.37 -25.10
C ARG A 414 15.20 5.13 -23.81
N PHE A 415 14.47 4.53 -22.87
CA PHE A 415 14.14 5.15 -21.59
C PHE A 415 15.37 5.38 -20.72
N ILE A 416 16.30 4.42 -20.67
CA ILE A 416 17.58 4.55 -19.94
C ILE A 416 18.40 5.73 -20.46
N VAL A 417 18.49 5.88 -21.79
CA VAL A 417 19.28 6.95 -22.43
C VAL A 417 18.65 8.33 -22.26
N GLN A 418 17.32 8.43 -22.25
CA GLN A 418 16.62 9.71 -22.20
C GLN A 418 16.85 10.49 -20.90
N GLY A 419 17.42 9.87 -19.85
CA GLY A 419 17.90 10.57 -18.66
C GLY A 419 16.81 11.20 -17.80
N ARG A 420 15.57 10.71 -17.91
CA ARG A 420 14.41 11.20 -17.15
C ARG A 420 14.24 10.51 -15.79
N MET A 421 15.05 9.49 -15.53
CA MET A 421 15.04 8.69 -14.31
C MET A 421 16.09 9.19 -13.31
N THR A 422 15.83 8.97 -12.03
CA THR A 422 16.84 9.13 -10.98
C THR A 422 17.98 8.11 -11.15
N SER A 423 19.15 8.41 -10.60
CA SER A 423 20.33 7.53 -10.71
C SER A 423 20.03 6.11 -10.22
N ASP A 424 19.27 5.97 -9.13
CA ASP A 424 18.94 4.66 -8.55
C ASP A 424 17.96 3.90 -9.46
N THR A 425 16.96 4.59 -10.02
CA THR A 425 16.02 4.00 -10.96
C THR A 425 16.70 3.54 -12.26
N VAL A 426 17.72 4.25 -12.74
CA VAL A 426 18.52 3.83 -13.91
C VAL A 426 19.24 2.51 -13.65
N VAL A 427 19.78 2.29 -12.44
CA VAL A 427 20.41 1.01 -12.07
C VAL A 427 19.40 -0.11 -12.10
N ILE A 428 18.19 0.12 -11.56
CA ILE A 428 17.10 -0.87 -11.60
C ILE A 428 16.69 -1.16 -13.05
N ALA A 429 16.55 -0.13 -13.89
CA ALA A 429 16.24 -0.28 -15.30
C ALA A 429 17.31 -1.10 -16.05
N ALA A 430 18.59 -0.86 -15.76
CA ALA A 430 19.69 -1.61 -16.35
C ALA A 430 19.69 -3.08 -15.93
N ASN A 431 19.41 -3.39 -14.65
CA ASN A 431 19.27 -4.76 -14.17
C ASN A 431 18.07 -5.46 -14.83
N CYS A 432 16.92 -4.78 -14.90
CA CYS A 432 15.73 -5.29 -15.59
C CYS A 432 16.02 -5.54 -17.08
N LEU A 433 16.77 -4.66 -17.76
CA LEU A 433 17.18 -4.87 -19.14
C LEU A 433 18.07 -6.10 -19.28
N ALA A 434 19.03 -6.30 -18.37
CA ALA A 434 19.89 -7.48 -18.38
C ALA A 434 19.06 -8.77 -18.23
N ASP A 435 18.08 -8.78 -17.32
CA ASP A 435 17.18 -9.92 -17.13
C ASP A 435 16.35 -10.21 -18.38
N VAL A 436 15.82 -9.17 -19.05
CA VAL A 436 15.07 -9.31 -20.30
C VAL A 436 15.95 -9.82 -21.44
N LEU A 437 17.16 -9.30 -21.59
CA LEU A 437 18.09 -9.71 -22.63
C LEU A 437 18.50 -11.18 -22.52
N GLN A 438 18.61 -11.72 -21.30
CA GLN A 438 18.90 -13.15 -21.08
C GLN A 438 17.82 -14.09 -21.64
N LEU A 439 16.60 -13.59 -21.87
CA LEU A 439 15.49 -14.37 -22.45
C LEU A 439 15.53 -14.42 -23.98
N LEU A 440 16.43 -13.65 -24.61
CA LEU A 440 16.46 -13.41 -26.05
C LEU A 440 17.68 -14.07 -26.72
N PRO A 441 17.66 -14.24 -28.06
CA PRO A 441 18.79 -14.80 -28.81
C PRO A 441 20.04 -13.92 -28.71
N GLN A 442 21.22 -14.55 -28.76
CA GLN A 442 22.53 -13.88 -28.61
C GLN A 442 22.72 -12.69 -29.57
N ASP A 443 22.26 -12.79 -30.81
CA ASP A 443 22.39 -11.72 -31.80
C ASP A 443 21.68 -10.42 -31.37
N LEU A 444 20.51 -10.55 -30.73
CA LEU A 444 19.75 -9.41 -30.24
C LEU A 444 20.41 -8.80 -29.00
N ILE A 445 21.03 -9.62 -28.15
CA ILE A 445 21.84 -9.16 -27.00
C ILE A 445 23.04 -8.34 -27.50
N ILE A 446 23.78 -8.85 -28.49
CA ILE A 446 24.95 -8.15 -29.03
C ILE A 446 24.56 -6.82 -29.67
N SER A 447 23.49 -6.82 -30.49
CA SER A 447 23.01 -5.62 -31.18
C SER A 447 22.54 -4.53 -30.20
N THR A 448 21.79 -4.90 -29.16
CA THR A 448 21.31 -3.96 -28.13
C THR A 448 22.45 -3.37 -27.31
N LEU A 449 23.41 -4.18 -26.87
CA LEU A 449 24.59 -3.70 -26.15
C LEU A 449 25.47 -2.79 -27.00
N TYR A 450 25.66 -3.11 -28.28
CA TYR A 450 26.43 -2.27 -29.20
C TYR A 450 25.75 -0.91 -29.43
N SER A 451 24.43 -0.90 -29.67
CA SER A 451 23.66 0.33 -29.82
C SER A 451 23.71 1.20 -28.56
N LEU A 452 23.50 0.59 -27.39
CA LEU A 452 23.56 1.30 -26.11
C LEU A 452 24.96 1.86 -25.84
N GLY A 453 26.01 1.07 -26.10
CA GLY A 453 27.40 1.50 -25.98
C GLY A 453 27.73 2.71 -26.84
N ASN A 454 27.28 2.73 -28.09
CA ASN A 454 27.47 3.88 -29.00
C ASN A 454 26.74 5.14 -28.52
N VAL A 455 25.51 4.98 -28.05
CA VAL A 455 24.67 6.09 -27.58
C VAL A 455 25.17 6.68 -26.26
N LEU A 456 25.75 5.86 -25.37
CA LEU A 456 26.34 6.32 -24.11
C LEU A 456 27.74 6.91 -24.32
N SER A 457 28.54 6.37 -25.25
CA SER A 457 29.91 6.84 -25.53
C SER A 457 29.98 8.18 -26.26
N THR A 458 28.90 8.59 -26.94
CA THR A 458 28.85 9.84 -27.73
C THR A 458 28.70 11.13 -26.90
N GLY A 459 28.70 11.05 -25.57
CA GLY A 459 28.70 12.21 -24.66
C GLY A 459 27.37 13.00 -24.67
N PRO A 460 27.08 13.79 -23.60
CA PRO A 460 25.84 14.53 -23.48
C PRO A 460 25.88 15.79 -24.36
N SER A 461 25.64 15.63 -25.67
CA SER A 461 25.37 16.76 -26.55
C SER A 461 23.88 17.11 -26.49
N THR A 462 23.59 18.40 -26.32
CA THR A 462 22.29 19.02 -26.01
C THR A 462 21.18 18.87 -27.07
N ASN A 463 21.32 17.94 -28.03
CA ASN A 463 20.46 17.84 -29.22
C ASN A 463 19.70 16.49 -29.31
N ARG A 464 19.36 15.88 -28.18
CA ARG A 464 18.77 14.52 -28.08
C ARG A 464 17.29 14.38 -28.43
N ALA A 465 16.64 15.37 -29.05
CA ALA A 465 15.20 15.30 -29.27
C ALA A 465 14.75 14.36 -30.40
N ASN A 466 15.59 13.97 -31.38
CA ASN A 466 15.07 13.38 -32.63
C ASN A 466 15.89 12.27 -33.33
N THR A 467 16.88 11.62 -32.70
CA THR A 467 17.61 10.54 -33.38
C THR A 467 16.99 9.16 -33.15
N SER A 468 16.24 8.70 -34.15
CA SER A 468 15.75 7.34 -34.36
C SER A 468 16.90 6.32 -34.55
N LEU A 469 17.65 6.04 -33.48
CA LEU A 469 18.76 5.07 -33.48
C LEU A 469 18.33 3.62 -33.21
N PHE A 470 17.02 3.38 -33.04
CA PHE A 470 16.46 2.04 -32.86
C PHE A 470 15.59 1.73 -34.07
N ILE A 471 16.17 1.00 -35.01
CA ILE A 471 15.59 0.59 -36.30
C ILE A 471 14.26 -0.14 -36.07
N ASP A 472 13.17 0.42 -36.60
CA ASP A 472 11.90 -0.29 -36.76
C ASP A 472 12.04 -1.26 -37.92
N GLY A 473 12.02 -2.56 -37.61
CA GLY A 473 12.02 -3.63 -38.60
C GLY A 473 10.64 -3.84 -39.19
N ASN A 474 10.15 -2.88 -39.97
CA ASN A 474 9.06 -3.12 -40.91
C ASN A 474 9.20 -2.18 -42.12
N GLY A 475 9.70 -2.69 -43.24
CA GLY A 475 9.74 -1.96 -44.51
C GLY A 475 10.99 -2.14 -45.34
N THR A 476 10.90 -3.06 -46.30
CA THR A 476 11.41 -2.97 -47.68
C THR A 476 12.81 -2.41 -47.93
N ALA A 477 13.66 -3.29 -48.45
CA ALA A 477 14.88 -2.97 -49.16
C ALA A 477 14.71 -1.81 -50.15
N ASN A 478 15.47 -0.74 -49.94
CA ASN A 478 16.27 -0.10 -50.98
C ASN A 478 17.21 0.91 -50.32
N GLY A 479 18.50 0.59 -50.35
CA GLY A 479 19.55 1.50 -49.90
C GLY A 479 19.76 2.64 -50.89
N THR A 480 20.01 3.83 -50.39
CA THR A 480 20.91 4.77 -51.06
C THR A 480 21.53 5.70 -50.03
N VAL A 481 22.83 5.49 -49.82
CA VAL A 481 23.75 6.42 -49.17
C VAL A 481 23.86 7.66 -50.06
N ASN A 482 23.70 8.85 -49.49
CA ASN A 482 24.45 10.04 -49.89
C ASN A 482 24.28 11.18 -48.88
N GLY A 483 25.38 11.49 -48.18
CA GLY A 483 25.57 12.78 -47.53
C GLY A 483 26.18 13.76 -48.53
N SER A 484 25.60 14.96 -48.65
CA SER A 484 26.34 16.21 -48.86
C SER A 484 25.43 17.42 -48.74
N LEU A 485 25.88 18.37 -47.91
CA LEU A 485 25.81 19.82 -48.04
C LEU A 485 24.63 20.44 -48.82
N SER A 486 23.79 21.20 -48.11
CA SER A 486 23.36 22.54 -48.57
C SER A 486 22.75 23.34 -47.42
N SER A 487 23.52 24.33 -47.00
CA SER A 487 23.08 25.47 -46.21
C SER A 487 22.15 26.35 -47.06
N TYR A 488 20.97 26.70 -46.55
CA TYR A 488 20.38 28.03 -46.82
C TYR A 488 19.47 28.45 -45.67
N THR A 489 19.81 29.61 -45.12
CA THR A 489 19.12 30.43 -44.14
C THR A 489 17.77 30.94 -44.63
N GLN A 490 16.71 30.82 -43.82
CA GLN A 490 15.62 31.81 -43.77
C GLN A 490 15.15 31.97 -42.32
N GLN A 491 15.38 33.17 -41.78
CA GLN A 491 14.78 33.67 -40.55
C GLN A 491 13.35 34.20 -40.82
N PRO A 492 12.52 34.33 -39.77
CA PRO A 492 11.09 34.57 -39.86
C PRO A 492 10.76 36.06 -40.03
N THR A 493 9.68 36.34 -40.77
CA THR A 493 9.09 37.67 -40.94
C THR A 493 8.45 38.16 -39.64
N GLU A 494 8.97 39.29 -39.15
CA GLU A 494 8.32 40.18 -38.18
C GLU A 494 7.03 40.79 -38.75
N SER A 495 6.03 40.99 -37.90
CA SER A 495 5.08 42.10 -38.07
C SER A 495 4.85 42.76 -36.70
N SER A 496 5.50 43.91 -36.53
CA SER A 496 5.39 44.84 -35.42
C SER A 496 4.42 45.96 -35.83
N ILE A 497 3.35 46.16 -35.06
CA ILE A 497 2.58 47.40 -35.09
C ILE A 497 2.96 48.19 -33.84
N SER A 498 3.67 49.27 -34.07
CA SER A 498 3.99 50.33 -33.10
C SER A 498 2.83 51.32 -33.00
N LEU A 499 2.57 51.85 -31.79
CA LEU A 499 2.09 53.22 -31.61
C LEU A 499 2.51 53.70 -30.20
N VAL A 500 3.40 54.70 -30.18
CA VAL A 500 3.74 55.50 -28.99
C VAL A 500 3.42 56.97 -29.31
N ALA A 501 2.63 57.55 -28.41
CA ALA A 501 2.49 58.94 -27.92
C ALA A 501 2.32 60.14 -28.88
N ASN A 502 1.32 60.98 -28.59
CA ASN A 502 1.56 62.33 -28.05
C ASN A 502 0.30 63.02 -27.47
N ASP A 503 0.58 63.89 -26.49
CA ASP A 503 -0.22 64.87 -25.71
C ASP A 503 -1.15 64.39 -24.58
#